data_AF-A0A256BBI5-F1
#
_entry.id   AF-A0A256BBI5-F1
#
_cell.length_a   1.000
_cell.length_b   1.000
_cell.length_c   1.000
_cell.angle_alpha   90.00
_cell.angle_beta   90.00
_cell.angle_gamma   90.00
#
_symmetry.space_group_name_H-M   'P 1'
#
loop_
_entity.id
_entity.type
_entity.pdbx_description
1 polymer ?
#
loop_
_entity_poly.entity_id
_entity_poly.type
_entity_poly.pdbx_seq_one_letter_code
_entity_poly.pdbx_strand_id
1 'polypeptide(L)'
;MNPIAEILIEQVICAQEVGKQILSSSGLDSDNVIYAFATPDTLVINCKDYATTWQFDEEQCKLQLAIARIRSSIQTILIEKAGKPLYCW
;
A
#
# COMPACT_ATOMS: atom_id res chain seq x y z
N MET A 1 8.25 -26.18 14.37
CA MET A 1 7.79 -24.88 13.85
C MET A 1 8.75 -23.81 14.35
N ASN A 2 9.07 -22.80 13.54
CA ASN A 2 9.99 -21.72 13.92
C ASN A 2 9.16 -20.52 14.44
N PRO A 3 9.17 -20.22 15.74
CA PRO A 3 8.29 -19.19 16.33
C PRO A 3 8.60 -17.79 15.78
N ILE A 4 9.83 -17.53 15.35
CA ILE A 4 10.20 -16.25 14.74
C ILE A 4 9.54 -16.13 13.36
N ALA A 5 9.48 -17.22 12.60
CA ALA A 5 8.85 -17.22 11.28
C ALA A 5 7.35 -16.95 11.37
N GLU A 6 6.66 -17.49 12.39
CA GLU A 6 5.24 -17.23 12.62
C GLU A 6 4.95 -15.77 12.93
N ILE A 7 5.74 -15.17 13.84
CA ILE A 7 5.62 -13.74 14.18
C ILE A 7 5.81 -12.86 12.93
N LEU A 8 6.81 -13.18 12.10
CA LEU A 8 7.06 -12.42 10.87
C LEU A 8 5.92 -12.55 9.86
N ILE A 9 5.32 -13.73 9.74
CA ILE A 9 4.17 -13.95 8.85
C ILE A 9 2.96 -13.13 9.34
N GLU A 10 2.67 -13.13 10.64
CA GLU A 10 1.58 -12.33 11.22
C GLU A 10 1.78 -10.83 10.99
N GLN A 11 3.01 -10.34 11.12
CA GLN A 11 3.33 -8.94 10.83
C GLN A 11 3.11 -8.59 9.37
N VAL A 12 3.50 -9.47 8.44
CA VAL A 12 3.26 -9.28 7.00
C VAL A 12 1.76 -9.26 6.69
N ILE A 13 0.98 -10.17 7.27
CA ILE A 13 -0.48 -10.20 7.09
C ILE A 13 -1.10 -8.90 7.59
N CYS A 14 -0.74 -8.45 8.80
CA CYS A 14 -1.23 -7.19 9.36
C CYS A 14 -0.89 -6.00 8.47
N ALA A 15 0.36 -5.91 7.99
CA ALA A 15 0.79 -4.86 7.07
C ALA A 15 -0.04 -4.85 5.78
N GLN A 16 -0.33 -6.03 5.22
CA GLN A 16 -1.16 -6.16 4.02
C GLN A 16 -2.62 -5.77 4.27
N GLU A 17 -3.19 -6.15 5.41
CA GLU A 17 -4.55 -5.79 5.80
C GLU A 17 -4.71 -4.27 5.93
N VAL A 18 -3.75 -3.60 6.57
CA VAL A 18 -3.75 -2.14 6.68
C VAL A 18 -3.65 -1.49 5.29
N GLY A 19 -2.75 -2.00 4.42
CA GLY A 19 -2.65 -1.53 3.04
C GLY A 19 -3.98 -1.64 2.28
N LYS A 20 -4.65 -2.79 2.40
CA LYS A 20 -5.97 -3.03 1.80
C LYS A 20 -7.04 -2.08 2.34
N GLN A 21 -7.08 -1.85 3.65
CA GLN A 21 -8.03 -0.92 4.26
C GLN A 21 -7.86 0.52 3.75
N ILE A 22 -6.62 0.97 3.55
CA ILE A 22 -6.34 2.28 2.96
C ILE A 22 -6.89 2.35 1.53
N LEU A 23 -6.61 1.33 0.70
CA LEU A 23 -7.10 1.28 -0.68
C LEU A 23 -8.63 1.33 -0.74
N SER A 24 -9.31 0.46 0.01
CA SER A 24 -10.78 0.44 0.06
C SER A 24 -11.36 1.76 0.56
N SER A 25 -10.75 2.38 1.58
CA SER A 25 -11.21 3.66 2.13
C SER A 25 -10.97 4.87 1.20
N SER A 26 -10.01 4.73 0.28
CA SER A 26 -9.72 5.73 -0.76
C SER A 26 -10.58 5.57 -2.02
N GLY A 27 -11.28 4.43 -2.16
CA GLY A 27 -12.00 4.07 -3.39
C GLY A 27 -11.09 3.69 -4.56
N LEU A 28 -9.86 3.27 -4.25
CA LEU A 28 -8.85 2.83 -5.22
C LEU A 28 -8.58 1.32 -5.08
N ASP A 29 -9.63 0.53 -4.88
CA ASP A 29 -9.59 -0.93 -4.82
C ASP A 29 -9.63 -1.52 -6.24
N SER A 30 -8.51 -1.41 -6.94
CA SER A 30 -8.36 -1.94 -8.30
C SER A 30 -7.88 -3.39 -8.30
N ASP A 31 -8.48 -4.22 -9.15
CA ASP A 31 -8.03 -5.59 -9.45
C ASP A 31 -6.63 -5.63 -10.09
N ASN A 32 -6.10 -4.48 -10.54
CA ASN A 32 -4.77 -4.35 -11.08
C ASN A 32 -3.69 -4.07 -10.01
N VAL A 33 -4.04 -4.04 -8.72
CA VAL A 33 -3.08 -4.05 -7.62
C VAL A 33 -2.64 -5.48 -7.34
N ILE A 34 -1.34 -5.76 -7.45
CA ILE A 34 -0.73 -7.06 -7.14
C ILE A 34 -0.68 -7.26 -5.63
N TYR A 35 -0.17 -6.26 -4.90
CA TYR A 35 -0.21 -6.21 -3.45
C TYR A 35 -0.17 -4.76 -2.97
N ALA A 36 -0.66 -4.55 -1.75
CA ALA A 36 -0.37 -3.36 -0.97
C ALA A 36 0.01 -3.78 0.45
N PHE A 37 0.96 -3.09 1.05
CA PHE A 37 1.28 -3.26 2.45
C PHE A 37 1.67 -1.93 3.08
N ALA A 38 1.37 -1.79 4.36
CA ALA A 38 1.70 -0.61 5.15
C ALA A 38 2.75 -0.96 6.20
N THR A 39 3.82 -0.18 6.20
CA THR A 39 4.79 -0.09 7.29
C THR A 39 4.39 1.07 8.21
N PRO A 40 5.10 1.30 9.33
CA PRO A 40 4.77 2.41 10.23
C PRO A 40 4.78 3.80 9.58
N ASP A 41 5.57 4.02 8.54
CA ASP A 41 5.76 5.31 7.88
C ASP A 41 5.46 5.32 6.37
N THR A 42 5.39 4.13 5.73
CA THR A 42 5.27 4.00 4.29
C THR A 42 4.14 3.06 3.88
N LEU A 43 3.30 3.52 2.95
CA LEU A 43 2.37 2.67 2.19
C LEU A 43 3.02 2.28 0.86
N VAL A 44 3.13 0.99 0.59
CA VAL A 44 3.61 0.48 -0.70
C VAL A 44 2.43 -0.10 -1.47
N ILE A 45 2.28 0.32 -2.73
CA ILE A 45 1.25 -0.17 -3.66
C ILE A 45 1.96 -0.67 -4.91
N ASN A 46 1.78 -1.94 -5.24
CA ASN A 46 2.38 -2.55 -6.41
C ASN A 46 1.32 -2.82 -7.47
N CYS A 47 1.45 -2.19 -8.63
CA CYS A 47 0.50 -2.24 -9.73
C CYS A 47 0.98 -3.19 -10.83
N LYS A 48 0.02 -3.80 -11.52
CA LYS A 48 0.22 -4.69 -12.66
C LYS A 48 0.62 -3.93 -13.93
N ASP A 49 0.05 -2.76 -14.15
CA ASP A 49 0.23 -1.96 -15.36
C ASP A 49 0.48 -0.47 -15.07
N TYR A 50 0.96 0.23 -16.10
CA TYR A 50 1.28 1.66 -16.01
C TYR A 50 0.04 2.55 -15.85
N ALA A 51 -1.10 2.17 -16.44
CA ALA A 51 -2.33 2.95 -16.33
C ALA A 51 -2.78 3.05 -14.88
N THR A 52 -2.72 1.93 -14.16
CA THR A 52 -3.04 1.86 -12.74
C THR A 52 -2.03 2.63 -11.89
N THR A 53 -0.73 2.54 -12.21
CA THR A 53 0.30 3.38 -11.55
C THR A 53 -0.01 4.87 -11.71
N TRP A 54 -0.32 5.33 -12.92
CA TRP A 54 -0.66 6.73 -13.18
C TRP A 54 -1.92 7.17 -12.43
N GLN A 55 -2.96 6.32 -12.38
CA GLN A 55 -4.16 6.61 -11.61
C GLN A 55 -3.83 6.86 -10.13
N PHE A 56 -2.97 6.02 -9.53
CA PHE A 56 -2.57 6.21 -8.13
C PHE A 56 -1.75 7.49 -7.91
N ASP A 57 -0.96 7.90 -8.90
CA ASP A 57 -0.18 9.13 -8.84
C ASP A 57 -1.08 10.37 -8.90
N GLU A 58 -2.08 10.38 -9.79
CA GLU A 58 -3.07 11.46 -9.88
C GLU A 58 -3.96 11.54 -8.63
N GLU A 59 -4.25 10.39 -8.03
CA GLU A 59 -5.20 10.27 -6.92
C GLU A 59 -4.52 10.18 -5.54
N GLN A 60 -3.26 10.61 -5.41
CA GLN A 60 -2.52 10.58 -4.14
C GLN A 60 -3.27 11.28 -3.00
N CYS A 61 -4.04 12.33 -3.28
CA CYS A 61 -4.85 13.03 -2.28
C CYS A 61 -5.89 12.09 -1.64
N LYS A 62 -6.52 11.19 -2.41
CA LYS A 62 -7.48 10.21 -1.87
C LYS A 62 -6.78 9.22 -0.93
N LEU A 63 -5.58 8.78 -1.29
CA LEU A 63 -4.75 7.92 -0.43
C LEU A 63 -4.36 8.62 0.88
N GLN A 64 -3.90 9.87 0.81
CA GLN A 64 -3.55 10.65 2.00
C GLN A 64 -4.76 10.87 2.92
N LEU A 65 -5.94 11.17 2.36
CA LEU A 65 -7.17 11.28 3.13
C LEU A 65 -7.57 9.95 3.78
N ALA A 66 -7.39 8.82 3.09
CA ALA A 66 -7.65 7.50 3.66
C ALA A 66 -6.68 7.16 4.80
N ILE A 67 -5.38 7.45 4.64
CA ILE A 67 -4.35 7.33 5.69
C ILE A 67 -4.73 8.15 6.93
N ALA A 68 -5.15 9.40 6.72
CA ALA A 68 -5.58 10.28 7.81
C ALA A 68 -6.84 9.76 8.53
N ARG A 69 -7.82 9.20 7.78
CA ARG A 69 -9.05 8.63 8.36
C ARG A 69 -8.77 7.47 9.30
N ILE A 70 -7.80 6.62 8.97
CA ILE A 70 -7.41 5.49 9.83
C ILE A 70 -6.40 5.89 10.92
N ARG A 71 -6.06 7.19 11.01
CA ARG A 71 -5.12 7.76 12.00
C ARG A 71 -3.74 7.09 11.99
N SER A 72 -3.26 6.71 10.81
CA SER A 72 -1.95 6.11 10.64
C SER A 72 -0.84 7.17 10.60
N SER A 73 0.36 6.81 11.03
CA SER A 73 1.57 7.65 10.99
C SER A 73 2.28 7.65 9.62
N ILE A 74 1.70 6.98 8.62
CA ILE A 74 2.26 6.90 7.27
C ILE A 74 2.37 8.30 6.66
N GLN A 75 3.55 8.61 6.13
CA GLN A 75 3.87 9.86 5.46
C GLN A 75 4.25 9.64 3.99
N THR A 76 4.79 8.47 3.68
CA THR A 76 5.30 8.14 2.36
C THR A 76 4.34 7.20 1.64
N ILE A 77 4.09 7.45 0.36
CA ILE A 77 3.36 6.56 -0.54
C ILE A 77 4.32 6.16 -1.65
N LEU A 78 4.61 4.87 -1.76
CA LEU A 78 5.46 4.30 -2.81
C LEU A 78 4.60 3.53 -3.80
N ILE A 79 4.63 3.94 -5.07
CA ILE A 79 3.90 3.27 -6.15
C ILE A 79 4.91 2.52 -7.03
N GLU A 80 4.77 1.20 -7.07
CA GLU A 80 5.62 0.30 -7.82
C GLU A 80 4.87 -0.31 -9.00
N LYS A 81 5.61 -0.73 -10.01
CA LYS A 81 5.10 -1.58 -11.10
C LYS A 81 5.88 -2.86 -11.17
N ALA A 82 5.23 -3.99 -10.89
CA ALA A 82 5.82 -5.32 -10.93
C ALA A 82 7.18 -5.40 -10.18
N GLY A 83 7.24 -4.83 -8.98
CA GLY A 83 8.41 -4.86 -8.09
C GLY A 83 9.52 -3.87 -8.45
N LYS A 84 9.30 -2.97 -9.42
CA LYS A 84 10.19 -1.85 -9.69
C LYS A 84 9.54 -0.55 -9.19
N PRO A 85 10.17 0.19 -8.28
CA PRO A 85 9.71 1.53 -7.92
C PRO A 85 9.77 2.40 -9.18
N LEU A 86 8.68 3.12 -9.47
CA LEU A 86 8.68 4.01 -10.62
C LEU A 86 9.29 5.36 -10.27
N TYR A 87 9.04 5.91 -9.08
CA TYR A 87 9.70 7.11 -8.55
C TYR A 87 9.66 7.15 -7.01
N CYS A 88 10.74 7.64 -6.38
CA CYS A 88 10.78 8.06 -4.98
C CYS A 88 10.85 9.60 -5.00
N TRP A 89 9.92 10.30 -4.36
CA TRP A 89 9.99 11.75 -4.16
C TRP A 89 10.60 12.06 -2.79
#